data_AF-A0AAD5EHJ5-F1
#
_entry.id   AF-A0AAD5EHJ5-F1
#
_cell.length_a   1.000
_cell.length_b   1.000
_cell.length_c   1.000
_cell.angle_alpha   90.00
_cell.angle_beta   90.00
_cell.angle_gamma   90.00
#
_symmetry.space_group_name_H-M   'P 1'
#
loop_
_entity.id
_entity.type
_entity.pdbx_description
1 polymer ?
#
loop_
_entity_poly.entity_id
_entity_poly.type
_entity_poly.pdbx_seq_one_letter_code
_entity_poly.pdbx_strand_id
1 'polypeptide(L)'
;MTITTTFCSTLAEYQQLVDSIALATTGATSAADPLVCAGGKLYPSVFSVQDSIDGAGVETSGCDADAHILANKIAGASGEFSANYSKLLSLIFSISGDSGLAVRHLTMCFSLVPAAADRHLAYKVVAPFYWIEPTGVLQTHDECFPAIKAGFGPITKPGHTIVLPMFEDVSTVDLGGGLAGVSCTWRSARTAGLLIHLNDHRLDSLANFILRRADVERFVFVGGGSQGVMERMKANSDLASYLWGRGQSCLPAPGELLYTGVALSMVVKLGVFNDTLFTYNNTHTPNAAEMRSGTVAVSCTRAVPMSAAAVSLFSKHINRSRSAAAAALSNARYRPGGMNPADSLFRLL
;
A
#
# COMPACT_ATOMS: atom_id res chain seq x y z
N MET A 1 -18.32 -5.17 16.81
CA MET A 1 -19.45 -4.85 15.90
C MET A 1 -20.73 -5.29 16.57
N THR A 2 -21.46 -4.42 17.28
CA THR A 2 -22.82 -4.81 17.67
C THR A 2 -23.64 -4.80 16.39
N ILE A 3 -23.84 -5.96 15.77
CA ILE A 3 -24.93 -6.14 14.83
C ILE A 3 -26.18 -5.91 15.67
N THR A 4 -26.63 -4.66 15.77
CA THR A 4 -27.98 -4.37 16.22
C THR A 4 -28.86 -5.14 15.26
N THR A 5 -29.56 -6.14 15.79
CA THR A 5 -30.53 -6.96 15.07
C THR A 5 -31.71 -6.10 14.67
N THR A 6 -31.48 -5.20 13.73
CA THR A 6 -32.55 -4.67 12.89
C THR A 6 -32.91 -5.84 11.98
N PHE A 7 -34.07 -6.46 12.20
CA PHE A 7 -34.55 -7.51 11.31
C PHE A 7 -34.52 -6.97 9.88
N CYS A 8 -33.78 -7.63 8.98
CA CYS A 8 -33.83 -7.32 7.55
C CYS A 8 -35.28 -7.56 7.09
N SER A 9 -35.97 -6.48 6.76
CA SER A 9 -37.36 -6.47 6.35
C SER A 9 -37.54 -6.73 4.86
N THR A 10 -36.46 -6.58 4.08
CA THR A 10 -36.45 -6.78 2.62
C THR A 10 -35.27 -7.63 2.15
N LEU A 11 -35.39 -8.23 0.96
CA LEU A 11 -34.30 -8.93 0.29
C LEU A 11 -33.09 -8.01 0.06
N ALA A 12 -33.33 -6.74 -0.27
CA ALA A 12 -32.27 -5.77 -0.51
C ALA A 12 -31.44 -5.49 0.75
N GLU A 13 -32.10 -5.35 1.91
CA GLU A 13 -31.40 -5.19 3.20
C GLU A 13 -30.57 -6.42 3.57
N TYR A 14 -31.10 -7.62 3.29
CA TYR A 14 -30.36 -8.86 3.51
C TYR A 14 -29.12 -8.97 2.60
N GLN A 15 -29.26 -8.64 1.31
CA GLN A 15 -28.13 -8.61 0.37
C GLN A 15 -27.06 -7.62 0.83
N GLN A 16 -27.45 -6.41 1.23
CA GLN A 16 -26.52 -5.41 1.75
C GLN A 16 -25.76 -5.88 3.00
N LEU A 17 -26.44 -6.62 3.89
CA LEU A 17 -25.80 -7.21 5.07
C LEU A 17 -24.74 -8.24 4.66
N VAL A 18 -25.08 -9.18 3.77
CA VAL A 18 -24.18 -10.23 3.29
C VAL A 18 -22.99 -9.62 2.54
N ASP A 19 -23.23 -8.66 1.65
CA ASP A 19 -22.19 -7.95 0.91
C ASP A 19 -21.26 -7.19 1.85
N SER A 20 -21.81 -6.53 2.88
CA SER A 20 -21.00 -5.83 3.89
C SER A 20 -20.09 -6.78 4.67
N ILE A 21 -20.59 -7.97 5.04
CA ILE A 21 -19.77 -9.00 5.70
C ILE A 21 -18.69 -9.52 4.76
N ALA A 22 -19.04 -9.82 3.51
CA ALA A 22 -18.08 -10.28 2.50
C ALA A 22 -16.98 -9.25 2.26
N LEU A 23 -17.34 -7.97 2.10
CA LEU A 23 -16.38 -6.89 1.92
C LEU A 23 -15.53 -6.66 3.19
N ALA A 24 -16.12 -6.69 4.38
CA ALA A 24 -15.37 -6.48 5.63
C ALA A 24 -14.35 -7.59 5.89
N THR A 25 -14.73 -8.85 5.69
CA THR A 25 -13.83 -9.99 5.83
C THR A 25 -12.74 -9.97 4.75
N THR A 26 -13.09 -9.62 3.52
CA THR A 26 -12.13 -9.42 2.42
C THR A 26 -11.13 -8.28 2.71
N GLY A 27 -11.61 -7.12 3.17
CA GLY A 27 -10.76 -5.97 3.53
C GLY A 27 -9.88 -6.23 4.76
N ALA A 28 -10.31 -7.10 5.67
CA ALA A 28 -9.53 -7.51 6.83
C ALA A 28 -8.20 -8.20 6.45
N THR A 29 -8.08 -8.77 5.24
CA THR A 29 -6.81 -9.33 4.76
C THR A 29 -5.68 -8.30 4.76
N SER A 30 -5.94 -7.07 4.30
CA SER A 30 -4.95 -5.99 4.27
C SER A 30 -4.54 -5.56 5.68
N ALA A 31 -5.52 -5.45 6.59
CA ALA A 31 -5.26 -5.11 7.99
C ALA A 31 -4.57 -6.24 8.78
N ALA A 32 -4.66 -7.48 8.31
CA ALA A 32 -4.03 -8.65 8.92
C ALA A 32 -2.54 -8.81 8.55
N ASP A 33 -2.03 -8.04 7.59
CA ASP A 33 -0.65 -8.13 7.14
C ASP A 33 0.32 -7.98 8.35
N PRO A 34 1.17 -8.98 8.64
CA PRO A 34 2.12 -8.91 9.75
C PRO A 34 3.25 -7.90 9.51
N LEU A 35 3.37 -7.40 8.28
CA LEU A 35 4.44 -6.52 7.80
C LEU A 35 5.82 -7.21 7.83
N VAL A 36 6.83 -6.46 7.42
CA VAL A 36 8.24 -6.81 7.54
C VAL A 36 9.03 -5.57 7.97
N CYS A 37 10.00 -5.76 8.86
CA CYS A 37 10.90 -4.69 9.30
C CYS A 37 12.17 -4.69 8.45
N ALA A 38 12.51 -3.55 7.85
CA ALA A 38 13.77 -3.35 7.15
C ALA A 38 14.30 -1.94 7.42
N GLY A 39 15.55 -1.82 7.86
CA GLY A 39 16.17 -0.52 8.16
C GLY A 39 15.42 0.30 9.22
N GLY A 40 14.83 -0.37 10.22
CA GLY A 40 14.07 0.28 11.30
C GLY A 40 12.66 0.75 10.89
N LYS A 41 12.23 0.49 9.65
CA LYS A 41 10.91 0.86 9.13
C LYS A 41 10.09 -0.41 8.86
N LEU A 42 8.77 -0.29 9.03
CA LEU A 42 7.83 -1.35 8.68
C LEU A 42 7.32 -1.16 7.24
N TYR A 43 7.22 -2.26 6.51
CA TYR A 43 6.74 -2.37 5.13
C TYR A 43 5.69 -3.49 5.01
N PRO A 44 4.79 -3.44 4.02
CA PRO A 44 3.92 -4.58 3.72
C PRO A 44 4.71 -5.85 3.48
N SER A 45 4.08 -7.00 3.72
CA SER A 45 4.73 -8.28 3.46
C SER A 45 5.02 -8.44 1.96
N VAL A 46 6.31 -8.45 1.61
CA VAL A 46 6.78 -8.69 0.24
C VAL A 46 7.48 -10.04 0.16
N PHE A 47 7.12 -10.83 -0.86
CA PHE A 47 7.75 -12.09 -1.18
C PHE A 47 8.34 -12.03 -2.59
N SER A 48 9.56 -12.51 -2.75
CA SER A 48 10.23 -12.60 -4.06
C SER A 48 10.74 -14.01 -4.30
N VAL A 49 10.91 -14.40 -5.56
CA VAL A 49 11.61 -15.64 -5.90
C VAL A 49 13.12 -15.54 -5.60
N GLN A 50 13.86 -16.64 -5.76
CA GLN A 50 15.32 -16.66 -5.73
C GLN A 50 15.82 -16.79 -7.17
N ASP A 51 16.00 -15.66 -7.84
CA ASP A 51 16.40 -15.57 -9.24
C ASP A 51 17.44 -14.43 -9.42
N SER A 52 17.71 -14.00 -10.66
CA SER A 52 18.46 -12.77 -10.93
C SER A 52 17.81 -11.55 -10.29
N ILE A 53 18.63 -10.54 -9.99
CA ILE A 53 18.13 -9.22 -9.61
C ILE A 53 17.94 -8.43 -10.90
N ASP A 54 16.76 -7.87 -11.08
CA ASP A 54 16.43 -6.97 -12.18
C ASP A 54 16.47 -5.52 -11.70
N GLY A 55 16.60 -4.57 -12.64
CA GLY A 55 16.46 -3.16 -12.33
C GLY A 55 15.03 -2.82 -11.86
N ALA A 56 14.92 -1.95 -10.86
CA ALA A 56 13.61 -1.53 -10.37
C ALA A 56 12.79 -0.86 -11.47
N GLY A 57 11.51 -1.25 -11.56
CA GLY A 57 10.58 -0.72 -12.56
C GLY A 57 10.71 -1.32 -13.96
N VAL A 58 11.57 -2.33 -14.16
CA VAL A 58 11.53 -3.18 -15.37
C VAL A 58 10.44 -4.24 -15.19
N GLU A 59 9.71 -4.60 -16.25
CA GLU A 59 8.74 -5.69 -16.20
C GLU A 59 9.43 -7.03 -16.45
N THR A 60 9.27 -7.98 -15.53
CA THR A 60 9.77 -9.35 -15.67
C THR A 60 8.62 -10.32 -15.46
N SER A 61 8.32 -11.14 -16.48
CA SER A 61 7.28 -12.16 -16.39
C SER A 61 7.67 -13.27 -15.42
N GLY A 62 6.73 -13.73 -14.61
CA GLY A 62 6.90 -14.95 -13.82
C GLY A 62 6.48 -16.20 -14.59
N CYS A 63 6.81 -17.37 -14.04
CA CYS A 63 6.36 -18.67 -14.52
C CYS A 63 5.74 -19.52 -13.40
N ASP A 64 5.26 -20.71 -13.73
CA ASP A 64 4.65 -21.62 -12.75
C ASP A 64 5.64 -22.06 -11.66
N ALA A 65 6.93 -22.19 -11.99
CA ALA A 65 7.96 -22.49 -11.00
C ALA A 65 8.13 -21.34 -9.98
N ASP A 66 8.04 -20.09 -10.44
CA ASP A 66 8.02 -18.91 -9.56
C ASP A 66 6.81 -18.94 -8.63
N ALA A 67 5.64 -19.32 -9.16
CA ALA A 67 4.41 -19.43 -8.39
C ALA A 67 4.55 -20.46 -7.24
N HIS A 68 5.12 -21.63 -7.51
CA HIS A 68 5.39 -22.63 -6.47
C HIS A 68 6.37 -22.13 -5.40
N ILE A 69 7.44 -21.42 -5.80
CA ILE A 69 8.41 -20.84 -4.85
C ILE A 69 7.73 -19.81 -3.94
N LEU A 70 6.94 -18.90 -4.53
CA LEU A 70 6.22 -17.88 -3.78
C LEU A 70 5.16 -18.50 -2.86
N ALA A 71 4.40 -19.49 -3.34
CA ALA A 71 3.41 -20.20 -2.54
C ALA A 71 4.05 -20.83 -1.29
N ASN A 72 5.19 -21.51 -1.44
CA ASN A 72 5.91 -22.10 -0.32
C ASN A 72 6.42 -21.06 0.68
N LYS A 73 6.94 -19.93 0.19
CA LYS A 73 7.39 -18.83 1.06
C LYS A 73 6.25 -18.20 1.85
N ILE A 74 5.10 -17.99 1.20
CA ILE A 74 3.89 -17.44 1.83
C ILE A 74 3.38 -18.43 2.88
N ALA A 75 3.29 -19.73 2.53
CA ALA A 75 2.85 -20.77 3.46
C ALA A 75 3.72 -20.82 4.72
N GLY A 76 5.05 -20.80 4.57
CA GLY A 76 5.99 -20.75 5.69
C GLY A 76 5.91 -19.49 6.55
N ALA A 77 5.30 -18.40 6.04
CA ALA A 77 5.15 -17.13 6.73
C ALA A 77 3.71 -16.81 7.19
N SER A 78 2.78 -17.74 6.98
CA SER A 78 1.34 -17.48 7.10
C SER A 78 0.80 -17.47 8.55
N GLY A 79 1.58 -17.94 9.53
CA GLY A 79 1.11 -18.07 10.92
C GLY A 79 0.72 -16.73 11.55
N GLU A 80 1.56 -15.71 11.44
CA GLU A 80 1.26 -14.37 12.01
C GLU A 80 0.08 -13.70 11.29
N PHE A 81 0.00 -13.82 9.96
CA PHE A 81 -1.16 -13.37 9.20
C PHE A 81 -2.44 -14.07 9.68
N SER A 82 -2.39 -15.40 9.85
CA SER A 82 -3.54 -16.20 10.30
C SER A 82 -4.03 -15.79 11.68
N ALA A 83 -3.11 -15.48 12.60
CA ALA A 83 -3.42 -14.95 13.93
C ALA A 83 -4.12 -13.58 13.87
N ASN A 84 -3.54 -12.64 13.13
CA ASN A 84 -4.12 -11.30 12.96
C ASN A 84 -5.49 -11.36 12.26
N TYR A 85 -5.60 -12.15 11.20
CA TYR A 85 -6.83 -12.30 10.44
C TYR A 85 -7.92 -12.95 11.28
N SER A 86 -7.62 -14.02 12.03
CA SER A 86 -8.59 -14.62 12.95
C SER A 86 -9.08 -13.64 14.00
N LYS A 87 -8.20 -12.78 14.56
CA LYS A 87 -8.58 -11.73 15.51
C LYS A 87 -9.51 -10.70 14.87
N LEU A 88 -9.23 -10.29 13.63
CA LEU A 88 -10.12 -9.38 12.88
C LEU A 88 -11.48 -10.01 12.59
N LEU A 89 -11.52 -11.29 12.21
CA LEU A 89 -12.79 -12.01 12.03
C LEU A 89 -13.59 -12.05 13.34
N SER A 90 -12.95 -12.32 14.48
CA SER A 90 -13.59 -12.25 15.79
C SER A 90 -14.19 -10.86 16.08
N LEU A 91 -13.52 -9.77 15.70
CA LEU A 91 -14.03 -8.40 15.85
C LEU A 91 -15.23 -8.09 14.92
N ILE A 92 -15.19 -8.62 13.69
CA ILE A 92 -16.28 -8.47 12.70
C ILE A 92 -17.52 -9.24 13.17
N PHE A 93 -17.36 -10.50 13.56
CA PHE A 93 -18.49 -11.32 14.00
C PHE A 93 -18.86 -11.13 15.47
N SER A 94 -18.10 -10.30 16.21
CA SER A 94 -18.22 -10.11 17.66
C SER A 94 -18.21 -11.42 18.44
N ILE A 95 -17.33 -12.34 18.04
CA ILE A 95 -17.11 -13.63 18.69
C ILE A 95 -15.93 -13.48 19.64
N SER A 96 -16.06 -14.03 20.85
CA SER A 96 -14.98 -14.13 21.83
C SER A 96 -14.64 -15.60 22.09
N GLY A 97 -13.41 -15.87 22.55
CA GLY A 97 -12.93 -17.22 22.83
C GLY A 97 -11.54 -17.50 22.25
N ASP A 98 -11.11 -18.75 22.38
CA ASP A 98 -9.83 -19.22 21.83
C ASP A 98 -9.89 -19.31 20.30
N SER A 99 -8.95 -18.64 19.63
CA SER A 99 -8.80 -18.65 18.17
C SER A 99 -7.82 -19.72 17.67
N GLY A 100 -7.20 -20.49 18.57
CA GLY A 100 -6.13 -21.44 18.23
C GLY A 100 -6.49 -22.43 17.13
N LEU A 101 -7.70 -23.00 17.14
CA LEU A 101 -8.16 -23.90 16.08
C LEU A 101 -8.33 -23.18 14.74
N ALA A 102 -8.91 -21.97 14.75
CA ALA A 102 -9.10 -21.17 13.55
C ALA A 102 -7.76 -20.75 12.94
N VAL A 103 -6.80 -20.31 13.76
CA VAL A 103 -5.45 -19.95 13.32
C VAL A 103 -4.75 -21.14 12.69
N ARG A 104 -4.78 -22.32 13.33
CA ARG A 104 -4.18 -23.56 12.78
C ARG A 104 -4.84 -23.96 11.47
N HIS A 105 -6.16 -23.89 11.38
CA HIS A 105 -6.90 -24.20 10.15
C HIS A 105 -6.51 -23.26 9.01
N LEU A 106 -6.53 -21.94 9.24
CA LEU A 106 -6.13 -20.94 8.25
C LEU A 106 -4.68 -21.12 7.79
N THR A 107 -3.76 -21.37 8.73
CA THR A 107 -2.34 -21.65 8.40
C THR A 107 -2.21 -22.92 7.55
N MET A 108 -2.97 -23.97 7.86
CA MET A 108 -3.00 -25.19 7.03
C MET A 108 -3.54 -24.94 5.63
N CYS A 109 -4.53 -24.06 5.44
CA CYS A 109 -5.03 -23.70 4.12
C CYS A 109 -3.95 -23.08 3.22
N PHE A 110 -3.00 -22.31 3.79
CA PHE A 110 -1.89 -21.79 3.00
C PHE A 110 -0.96 -22.88 2.47
N SER A 111 -0.80 -23.99 3.20
CA SER A 111 -0.01 -25.14 2.73
C SER A 111 -0.64 -25.86 1.53
N LEU A 112 -1.90 -25.58 1.20
CA LEU A 112 -2.58 -26.13 0.02
C LEU A 112 -2.38 -25.26 -1.23
N VAL A 113 -1.96 -23.99 -1.07
CA VAL A 113 -1.72 -23.07 -2.19
C VAL A 113 -0.67 -23.58 -3.18
N PRO A 114 0.46 -24.19 -2.77
CA PRO A 114 1.47 -24.70 -3.69
C PRO A 114 0.98 -25.80 -4.65
N ALA A 115 -0.18 -26.42 -4.40
CA ALA A 115 -0.69 -27.50 -5.24
C ALA A 115 -1.43 -27.02 -6.51
N ALA A 116 -1.76 -25.73 -6.60
CA ALA A 116 -2.50 -25.16 -7.73
C ALA A 116 -1.61 -24.21 -8.54
N ALA A 117 -1.66 -24.31 -9.87
CA ALA A 117 -1.13 -23.26 -10.74
C ALA A 117 -1.97 -21.98 -10.54
N ASP A 118 -1.43 -21.02 -9.77
CA ASP A 118 -2.12 -19.77 -9.44
C ASP A 118 -1.54 -18.59 -10.24
N ARG A 119 -2.38 -18.01 -11.10
CA ARG A 119 -2.06 -16.79 -11.85
C ARG A 119 -1.64 -15.61 -10.97
N HIS A 120 -2.07 -15.54 -9.72
CA HIS A 120 -1.72 -14.46 -8.79
C HIS A 120 -0.29 -14.59 -8.27
N LEU A 121 0.32 -15.77 -8.40
CA LEU A 121 1.67 -16.07 -7.97
C LEU A 121 2.65 -16.23 -9.14
N ALA A 122 2.18 -16.21 -10.40
CA ALA A 122 3.01 -16.25 -11.60
C ALA A 122 3.75 -14.91 -11.86
N TYR A 123 4.47 -14.42 -10.85
CA TYR A 123 5.26 -13.18 -10.86
C TYR A 123 6.58 -13.39 -10.13
N LYS A 124 7.56 -12.52 -10.35
CA LYS A 124 8.83 -12.59 -9.61
C LYS A 124 8.72 -12.06 -8.17
N VAL A 125 7.78 -11.14 -7.92
CA VAL A 125 7.54 -10.50 -6.62
C VAL A 125 6.04 -10.30 -6.39
N VAL A 126 5.57 -10.54 -5.17
CA VAL A 126 4.17 -10.36 -4.75
C VAL A 126 4.05 -9.75 -3.34
N ALA A 127 2.95 -9.02 -3.12
CA ALA A 127 2.50 -8.53 -1.81
C ALA A 127 1.09 -9.08 -1.55
N PRO A 128 0.95 -10.26 -0.93
CA PRO A 128 -0.23 -11.10 -1.09
C PRO A 128 -1.42 -10.67 -0.23
N PHE A 129 -1.20 -9.89 0.83
CA PHE A 129 -2.24 -9.64 1.84
C PHE A 129 -3.13 -8.44 1.52
N TYR A 130 -2.84 -7.68 0.46
CA TYR A 130 -3.74 -6.63 -0.02
C TYR A 130 -4.62 -7.14 -1.16
N TRP A 131 -5.91 -7.35 -0.88
CA TRP A 131 -6.89 -7.79 -1.88
C TRP A 131 -7.86 -6.69 -2.32
N ILE A 132 -8.54 -6.05 -1.36
CA ILE A 132 -9.38 -4.86 -1.60
C ILE A 132 -8.93 -3.71 -0.69
N GLU A 133 -9.34 -2.50 -1.03
CA GLU A 133 -9.16 -1.34 -0.18
C GLU A 133 -10.02 -1.46 1.10
N PRO A 134 -9.42 -1.52 2.31
CA PRO A 134 -10.19 -1.66 3.56
C PRO A 134 -10.82 -0.36 4.06
N THR A 135 -10.40 0.82 3.57
CA THR A 135 -10.90 2.12 4.04
C THR A 135 -12.40 2.27 3.78
N GLY A 136 -13.17 2.61 4.82
CA GLY A 136 -14.63 2.77 4.73
C GLY A 136 -15.44 1.48 4.84
N VAL A 137 -14.79 0.32 4.66
CA VAL A 137 -15.41 -1.01 4.81
C VAL A 137 -15.12 -1.57 6.21
N LEU A 138 -13.85 -1.59 6.60
CA LEU A 138 -13.42 -2.10 7.89
C LEU A 138 -13.65 -1.04 8.98
N GLN A 139 -14.41 -1.39 10.03
CA GLN A 139 -14.77 -0.45 11.11
C GLN A 139 -13.69 -0.33 12.19
N THR A 140 -12.74 -1.27 12.24
CA THR A 140 -11.67 -1.25 13.25
C THR A 140 -10.50 -0.39 12.80
N HIS A 141 -9.95 0.34 13.76
CA HIS A 141 -8.72 1.13 13.68
C HIS A 141 -7.82 0.79 14.87
N ASP A 142 -7.89 -0.45 15.32
CA ASP A 142 -7.14 -0.92 16.47
C ASP A 142 -5.64 -1.01 16.13
N GLU A 143 -4.83 -0.20 16.80
CA GLU A 143 -3.39 -0.11 16.60
C GLU A 143 -2.63 -1.36 17.09
N CYS A 144 -3.31 -2.34 17.69
CA CYS A 144 -2.70 -3.63 17.97
C CYS A 144 -2.36 -4.42 16.68
N PHE A 145 -2.95 -4.06 15.54
CA PHE A 145 -2.63 -4.66 14.25
C PHE A 145 -1.45 -3.93 13.58
N PRO A 146 -0.35 -4.63 13.25
CA PRO A 146 0.85 -4.00 12.68
C PRO A 146 0.57 -3.15 11.44
N ALA A 147 -0.23 -3.68 10.49
CA ALA A 147 -0.60 -2.97 9.27
C ALA A 147 -1.34 -1.66 9.55
N ILE A 148 -2.28 -1.65 10.50
CA ILE A 148 -3.02 -0.42 10.86
C ILE A 148 -2.07 0.60 11.48
N LYS A 149 -1.32 0.18 12.50
CA LYS A 149 -0.36 1.03 13.21
C LYS A 149 0.68 1.67 12.28
N ALA A 150 1.12 0.94 11.25
CA ALA A 150 2.13 1.42 10.31
C ALA A 150 1.56 2.26 9.15
N GLY A 151 0.24 2.44 9.04
CA GLY A 151 -0.42 3.20 7.97
C GLY A 151 -0.70 2.41 6.68
N PHE A 152 -0.67 1.08 6.74
CA PHE A 152 -0.93 0.19 5.59
C PHE A 152 -2.32 -0.46 5.61
N GLY A 153 -3.00 -0.48 6.76
CA GLY A 153 -4.39 -0.90 6.91
C GLY A 153 -5.40 0.14 6.37
N PRO A 154 -6.67 0.15 6.84
CA PRO A 154 -7.61 1.23 6.53
C PRO A 154 -7.02 2.59 6.93
N ILE A 155 -7.14 3.60 6.05
CA ILE A 155 -6.64 4.95 6.31
C ILE A 155 -7.48 5.64 7.39
N THR A 156 -8.80 5.51 7.28
CA THR A 156 -9.76 6.01 8.26
C THR A 156 -10.97 5.08 8.36
N LYS A 157 -11.78 5.24 9.40
CA LYS A 157 -13.04 4.53 9.61
C LYS A 157 -14.23 5.47 9.38
N PRO A 158 -15.41 4.93 9.04
CA PRO A 158 -16.58 5.75 8.82
C PRO A 158 -16.88 6.70 9.97
N GLY A 159 -17.18 7.95 9.63
CA GLY A 159 -17.50 9.00 10.60
C GLY A 159 -16.29 9.55 11.36
N HIS A 160 -15.06 9.19 10.98
CA HIS A 160 -13.85 9.72 11.57
C HIS A 160 -12.98 10.42 10.53
N THR A 161 -12.26 11.43 10.99
CA THR A 161 -11.25 12.15 10.21
C THR A 161 -9.89 11.85 10.81
N ILE A 162 -8.97 11.35 9.98
CA ILE A 162 -7.55 11.24 10.33
C ILE A 162 -6.78 12.38 9.67
N VAL A 163 -5.70 12.80 10.32
CA VAL A 163 -4.78 13.81 9.79
C VAL A 163 -3.45 13.12 9.49
N LEU A 164 -3.05 13.12 8.22
CA LEU A 164 -1.81 12.56 7.73
C LEU A 164 -0.81 13.67 7.43
N PRO A 165 0.49 13.49 7.69
CA PRO A 165 1.49 14.41 7.16
C PRO A 165 1.51 14.35 5.62
N MET A 166 1.86 15.46 4.96
CA MET A 166 2.01 15.48 3.49
C MET A 166 3.04 14.44 3.02
N PHE A 167 4.20 14.41 3.68
CA PHE A 167 5.23 13.39 3.53
C PHE A 167 5.81 13.03 4.91
N GLU A 168 6.43 11.86 5.03
CA GLU A 168 7.12 11.48 6.26
C GLU A 168 8.46 12.24 6.35
N ASP A 169 8.74 12.86 7.50
CA ASP A 169 10.04 13.47 7.85
C ASP A 169 10.68 14.31 6.72
N VAL A 170 10.14 15.51 6.50
CA VAL A 170 10.64 16.45 5.49
C VAL A 170 11.85 17.20 6.03
N SER A 171 13.04 16.94 5.48
CA SER A 171 14.31 17.46 5.99
C SER A 171 14.77 18.76 5.32
N THR A 172 14.55 18.89 4.01
CA THR A 172 14.96 20.07 3.25
C THR A 172 13.86 20.54 2.34
N VAL A 173 13.60 21.85 2.37
CA VAL A 173 12.85 22.53 1.33
C VAL A 173 13.64 23.74 0.85
N ASP A 174 14.25 23.61 -0.33
CA ASP A 174 15.01 24.69 -0.99
C ASP A 174 14.13 25.36 -2.04
N LEU A 175 14.19 26.68 -2.13
CA LEU A 175 13.36 27.47 -3.04
C LEU A 175 14.22 28.19 -4.08
N GLY A 176 13.78 28.17 -5.34
CA GLY A 176 14.40 28.96 -6.40
C GLY A 176 13.58 28.97 -7.68
N GLY A 177 13.34 30.15 -8.25
CA GLY A 177 12.79 30.30 -9.61
C GLY A 177 11.46 29.58 -9.88
N GLY A 178 10.54 29.56 -8.92
CA GLY A 178 9.25 28.85 -9.04
C GLY A 178 9.33 27.33 -8.85
N LEU A 179 10.46 26.83 -8.33
CA LEU A 179 10.68 25.45 -7.96
C LEU A 179 10.90 25.32 -6.46
N ALA A 180 10.49 24.18 -5.91
CA ALA A 180 10.86 23.74 -4.57
C ALA A 180 11.58 22.38 -4.65
N GLY A 181 12.79 22.28 -4.12
CA GLY A 181 13.42 21.00 -3.86
C GLY A 181 12.90 20.46 -2.54
N VAL A 182 12.40 19.22 -2.50
CA VAL A 182 11.87 18.58 -1.27
C VAL A 182 12.62 17.28 -1.04
N SER A 183 13.16 17.07 0.16
CA SER A 183 13.69 15.78 0.59
C SER A 183 12.86 15.23 1.74
N CYS A 184 12.39 13.99 1.60
CA CYS A 184 11.53 13.35 2.59
C CYS A 184 11.85 11.86 2.77
N THR A 185 11.46 11.33 3.92
CA THR A 185 11.35 9.89 4.12
C THR A 185 10.20 9.34 3.28
N TRP A 186 10.44 8.20 2.65
CA TRP A 186 9.42 7.49 1.87
C TRP A 186 9.38 6.03 2.27
N ARG A 187 8.17 5.50 2.50
CA ARG A 187 7.92 4.07 2.67
C ARG A 187 7.07 3.51 1.53
N SER A 188 5.98 4.19 1.21
CA SER A 188 5.01 3.82 0.17
C SER A 188 4.28 5.05 -0.33
N ALA A 189 3.70 4.96 -1.53
CA ALA A 189 2.74 5.97 -1.97
C ALA A 189 1.55 6.12 -1.01
N ARG A 190 1.15 5.04 -0.33
CA ARG A 190 0.03 5.02 0.62
C ARG A 190 0.29 5.84 1.88
N THR A 191 1.55 5.97 2.31
CA THR A 191 1.89 6.67 3.55
C THR A 191 2.11 8.17 3.33
N ALA A 192 2.12 8.64 2.08
CA ALA A 192 2.25 10.05 1.75
C ALA A 192 0.86 10.69 1.63
N GLY A 193 0.44 11.46 2.65
CA GLY A 193 -0.85 12.12 2.66
C GLY A 193 -1.06 13.04 1.44
N LEU A 194 0.00 13.70 0.98
CA LEU A 194 -0.08 14.56 -0.20
C LEU A 194 -0.34 13.77 -1.47
N LEU A 195 0.23 12.57 -1.62
CA LEU A 195 -0.11 11.71 -2.75
C LEU A 195 -1.57 11.29 -2.72
N ILE A 196 -2.09 10.90 -1.56
CA ILE A 196 -3.52 10.55 -1.43
C ILE A 196 -4.40 11.72 -1.87
N HIS A 197 -4.02 12.95 -1.51
CA HIS A 197 -4.77 14.15 -1.87
C HIS A 197 -4.72 14.48 -3.37
N LEU A 198 -3.54 14.35 -3.99
CA LEU A 198 -3.29 14.78 -5.36
C LEU A 198 -3.53 13.69 -6.42
N ASN A 199 -3.57 12.42 -6.01
CA ASN A 199 -3.75 11.30 -6.92
C ASN A 199 -5.13 11.37 -7.60
N ASP A 200 -5.15 11.25 -8.94
CA ASP A 200 -6.32 11.44 -9.81
C ASP A 200 -7.00 12.82 -9.68
N HIS A 201 -6.30 13.82 -9.15
CA HIS A 201 -6.85 15.16 -9.09
C HIS A 201 -6.98 15.77 -10.50
N ARG A 202 -8.13 16.38 -10.81
CA ARG A 202 -8.47 16.92 -12.15
C ARG A 202 -7.47 17.95 -12.74
N LEU A 203 -6.63 18.54 -11.89
CA LEU A 203 -5.63 19.53 -12.26
C LEU A 203 -4.23 18.93 -12.46
N ASP A 204 -4.13 17.60 -12.46
CA ASP A 204 -2.92 16.81 -12.70
C ASP A 204 -1.70 17.30 -11.89
N SER A 205 -1.93 17.52 -10.60
CA SER A 205 -0.93 18.11 -9.72
C SER A 205 0.36 17.30 -9.59
N LEU A 206 0.26 15.98 -9.73
CA LEU A 206 1.39 15.07 -9.64
C LEU A 206 2.37 15.21 -10.81
N ALA A 207 1.92 15.73 -11.96
CA ALA A 207 2.79 16.08 -13.09
C ALA A 207 3.86 17.13 -12.73
N ASN A 208 3.65 17.86 -11.64
CA ASN A 208 4.58 18.89 -11.16
C ASN A 208 5.67 18.35 -10.24
N PHE A 209 5.60 17.09 -9.81
CA PHE A 209 6.57 16.45 -8.93
C PHE A 209 7.54 15.61 -9.76
N ILE A 210 8.83 15.92 -9.71
CA ILE A 210 9.87 15.21 -10.45
C ILE A 210 10.84 14.57 -9.46
N LEU A 211 10.98 13.25 -9.52
CA LEU A 211 11.98 12.53 -8.72
C LEU A 211 13.39 12.87 -9.19
N ARG A 212 14.24 13.40 -8.31
CA ARG A 212 15.60 13.87 -8.64
C ARG A 212 16.71 13.01 -8.05
N ARG A 213 16.56 12.59 -6.80
CA ARG A 213 17.58 11.80 -6.10
C ARG A 213 16.92 10.67 -5.34
N ALA A 214 17.31 9.45 -5.65
CA ALA A 214 16.96 8.25 -4.93
C ALA A 214 17.96 7.15 -5.30
N ASP A 215 18.17 6.19 -4.41
CA ASP A 215 18.85 4.95 -4.77
C ASP A 215 17.85 4.09 -5.56
N VAL A 216 18.05 3.97 -6.87
CA VAL A 216 17.08 3.33 -7.78
C VAL A 216 16.84 1.86 -7.43
N GLU A 217 17.84 1.18 -6.86
CA GLU A 217 17.75 -0.22 -6.45
C GLU A 217 16.89 -0.43 -5.21
N ARG A 218 16.50 0.67 -4.54
CA ARG A 218 15.70 0.65 -3.31
C ARG A 218 14.20 0.64 -3.55
N PHE A 219 13.75 0.72 -4.81
CA PHE A 219 12.34 0.71 -5.16
C PHE A 219 11.77 -0.69 -5.35
N VAL A 220 10.49 -0.87 -4.99
CA VAL A 220 9.70 -2.09 -5.24
C VAL A 220 8.31 -1.69 -5.75
N PHE A 221 7.76 -2.53 -6.64
CA PHE A 221 6.43 -2.35 -7.22
C PHE A 221 6.19 -0.95 -7.81
N VAL A 222 7.14 -0.51 -8.63
CA VAL A 222 6.97 0.71 -9.42
C VAL A 222 5.88 0.46 -10.46
N GLY A 223 4.94 1.38 -10.60
CA GLY A 223 3.93 1.33 -11.66
C GLY A 223 4.43 2.00 -12.94
N GLY A 224 3.64 1.87 -14.00
CA GLY A 224 3.82 2.61 -15.25
C GLY A 224 5.10 2.30 -16.05
N GLY A 225 5.00 2.48 -17.38
CA GLY A 225 6.12 2.43 -18.32
C GLY A 225 6.83 1.08 -18.47
N SER A 226 7.52 0.89 -19.59
CA SER A 226 8.45 -0.22 -19.81
C SER A 226 9.88 0.10 -19.34
N GLN A 227 10.13 1.36 -18.97
CA GLN A 227 11.43 1.86 -18.57
C GLN A 227 11.69 1.69 -17.07
N GLY A 228 12.94 1.38 -16.72
CA GLY A 228 13.40 1.34 -15.33
C GLY A 228 13.33 2.71 -14.65
N VAL A 229 13.47 2.71 -13.32
CA VAL A 229 13.44 3.95 -12.52
C VAL A 229 14.57 4.91 -12.92
N MET A 230 15.77 4.38 -13.20
CA MET A 230 16.93 5.19 -13.57
C MET A 230 16.69 5.97 -14.88
N GLU A 231 16.15 5.31 -15.91
CA GLU A 231 15.82 5.93 -17.19
C GLU A 231 14.76 7.03 -17.02
N ARG A 232 13.71 6.75 -16.24
CA ARG A 232 12.65 7.73 -15.96
C ARG A 232 13.16 8.94 -15.17
N MET A 233 14.03 8.73 -14.19
CA MET A 233 14.67 9.83 -13.45
C MET A 233 15.53 10.69 -14.38
N LYS A 234 16.28 10.10 -15.31
CA LYS A 234 17.06 10.84 -16.33
C LYS A 234 16.15 11.62 -17.28
N ALA A 235 15.00 11.05 -17.63
CA ALA A 235 13.99 11.69 -18.47
C ALA A 235 13.16 12.76 -17.75
N ASN A 236 13.37 12.97 -16.44
CA ASN A 236 12.56 13.84 -15.60
C ASN A 236 11.07 13.49 -15.61
N SER A 237 10.74 12.20 -15.70
CA SER A 237 9.35 11.75 -15.62
C SER A 237 8.71 12.21 -14.32
N ASP A 238 7.46 12.60 -14.40
CA ASP A 238 6.67 13.02 -13.25
C ASP A 238 6.39 11.87 -12.27
N LEU A 239 6.01 12.20 -11.05
CA LEU A 239 5.76 11.24 -9.99
C LEU A 239 4.56 10.32 -10.30
N ALA A 240 3.55 10.79 -11.02
CA ALA A 240 2.39 9.96 -11.40
C ALA A 240 2.81 8.79 -12.31
N SER A 241 3.82 8.98 -13.15
CA SER A 241 4.37 7.92 -14.03
C SER A 241 4.98 6.72 -13.28
N TYR A 242 5.27 6.86 -11.98
CA TYR A 242 5.79 5.78 -11.12
C TYR A 242 4.68 5.07 -10.32
N LEU A 243 3.47 5.62 -10.33
CA LEU A 243 2.31 5.06 -9.63
C LEU A 243 1.63 4.00 -10.48
N TRP A 244 0.88 3.11 -9.84
CA TRP A 244 0.13 2.07 -10.55
C TRP A 244 -1.00 2.71 -11.36
N GLY A 245 -1.26 2.16 -12.55
CA GLY A 245 -2.49 2.50 -13.29
C GLY A 245 -3.71 2.28 -12.41
N ARG A 246 -4.55 3.31 -12.30
CA ARG A 246 -5.69 3.30 -11.38
C ARG A 246 -6.86 2.52 -11.97
N GLY A 247 -7.52 1.77 -11.10
CA GLY A 247 -8.76 1.06 -11.40
C GLY A 247 -9.92 1.73 -10.66
N GLN A 248 -10.53 0.97 -9.75
CA GLN A 248 -11.75 1.38 -9.03
C GLN A 248 -11.49 2.14 -7.72
N SER A 249 -10.24 2.21 -7.26
CA SER A 249 -9.86 2.93 -6.03
C SER A 249 -8.88 4.05 -6.37
N CYS A 250 -9.14 5.25 -5.82
CA CYS A 250 -8.22 6.38 -5.87
C CYS A 250 -7.11 6.30 -4.80
N LEU A 251 -7.22 5.37 -3.85
CA LEU A 251 -6.24 5.19 -2.79
C LEU A 251 -5.09 4.27 -3.26
N PRO A 252 -3.83 4.67 -3.06
CA PRO A 252 -2.68 3.83 -3.38
C PRO A 252 -2.71 2.52 -2.59
N ALA A 253 -2.33 1.43 -3.24
CA ALA A 253 -2.19 0.15 -2.54
C ALA A 253 -1.04 0.22 -1.52
N PRO A 254 -1.08 -0.56 -0.42
CA PRO A 254 -0.01 -0.56 0.58
C PRO A 254 1.37 -0.83 -0.02
N GLY A 255 1.45 -1.78 -0.95
CA GLY A 255 2.66 -2.15 -1.68
C GLY A 255 3.03 -1.22 -2.82
N GLU A 256 2.32 -0.12 -3.06
CA GLU A 256 2.57 0.73 -4.22
C GLU A 256 3.79 1.65 -4.02
N LEU A 257 4.70 1.65 -5.00
CA LEU A 257 5.90 2.50 -5.02
C LEU A 257 6.63 2.47 -3.67
N LEU A 258 7.01 1.28 -3.21
CA LEU A 258 7.75 1.14 -1.97
C LEU A 258 9.18 1.65 -2.15
N TYR A 259 9.74 2.25 -1.11
CA TYR A 259 11.14 2.68 -1.08
C TYR A 259 11.81 2.26 0.23
N THR A 260 12.91 1.52 0.10
CA THR A 260 13.66 0.97 1.25
C THR A 260 14.90 1.79 1.61
N GLY A 261 15.12 2.92 0.94
CA GLY A 261 16.21 3.84 1.24
C GLY A 261 15.90 4.73 2.45
N VAL A 262 16.87 5.58 2.80
CA VAL A 262 16.72 6.53 3.91
C VAL A 262 15.72 7.62 3.55
N ALA A 263 15.97 8.32 2.43
CA ALA A 263 15.15 9.41 1.91
C ALA A 263 15.21 9.45 0.38
N LEU A 264 14.24 10.12 -0.23
CA LEU A 264 14.28 10.53 -1.63
C LEU A 264 14.13 12.04 -1.73
N SER A 265 14.57 12.61 -2.86
CA SER A 265 14.44 14.03 -3.13
C SER A 265 13.73 14.27 -4.46
N MET A 266 12.81 15.22 -4.44
CA MET A 266 11.99 15.64 -5.57
C MET A 266 12.21 17.13 -5.85
N VAL A 267 11.91 17.54 -7.07
CA VAL A 267 11.71 18.95 -7.42
C VAL A 267 10.23 19.12 -7.77
N VAL A 268 9.61 20.12 -7.17
CA VAL A 268 8.20 20.46 -7.31
C VAL A 268 8.10 21.78 -8.07
N LYS A 269 7.35 21.80 -9.17
CA LYS A 269 7.04 23.03 -9.91
C LYS A 269 5.92 23.76 -9.20
N LEU A 270 6.22 24.90 -8.58
CA LEU A 270 5.24 25.75 -7.88
C LEU A 270 4.51 26.72 -8.81
N GLY A 271 5.08 26.98 -9.98
CA GLY A 271 4.45 27.82 -10.99
C GLY A 271 5.04 27.60 -12.36
N VAL A 272 4.31 28.10 -13.35
CA VAL A 272 4.67 28.06 -14.77
C VAL A 272 4.69 29.50 -15.26
N PHE A 273 5.81 29.87 -15.88
CA PHE A 273 5.91 31.13 -16.59
C PHE A 273 5.28 30.96 -17.97
N ASN A 274 4.32 31.81 -18.29
CA ASN A 274 3.72 31.87 -19.61
C ASN A 274 4.54 32.85 -20.45
N ASP A 275 5.36 32.30 -21.36
CA ASP A 275 6.23 33.08 -22.24
C ASP A 275 5.48 34.04 -23.16
N THR A 276 4.22 33.75 -23.53
CA THR A 276 3.44 34.60 -24.43
C THR A 276 2.84 35.81 -23.74
N LEU A 277 2.44 35.66 -22.48
CA LEU A 277 1.82 36.72 -21.68
C LEU A 277 2.79 37.35 -20.67
N PHE A 278 4.00 36.83 -20.56
CA PHE A 278 4.99 37.15 -19.52
C PHE A 278 4.38 37.13 -18.11
N THR A 279 3.45 36.20 -17.86
CA THR A 279 2.76 36.06 -16.57
C THR A 279 3.20 34.79 -15.86
N TYR A 280 3.35 34.88 -14.54
CA TYR A 280 3.63 33.73 -13.68
C TYR A 280 2.32 33.20 -13.09
N ASN A 281 1.98 31.95 -13.40
CA ASN A 281 0.80 31.28 -12.87
C ASN A 281 1.21 30.19 -11.88
N ASN A 282 0.59 30.18 -10.70
CA ASN A 282 0.82 29.11 -9.73
C ASN A 282 0.26 27.78 -10.26
N THR A 283 0.99 26.70 -10.03
CA THR A 283 0.48 25.34 -10.28
C THR A 283 -0.46 24.93 -9.16
N HIS A 284 -1.21 23.86 -9.37
CA HIS A 284 -1.98 23.24 -8.30
C HIS A 284 -1.09 22.35 -7.42
N THR A 285 -0.09 22.95 -6.78
CA THR A 285 0.80 22.27 -5.83
C THR A 285 0.87 23.04 -4.52
N PRO A 286 1.06 22.38 -3.37
CA PRO A 286 1.29 23.09 -2.12
C PRO A 286 2.60 23.86 -2.20
N ASN A 287 2.64 25.02 -1.56
CA ASN A 287 3.86 25.79 -1.44
C ASN A 287 4.89 25.09 -0.54
N ALA A 288 6.13 25.59 -0.53
CA ALA A 288 7.21 25.01 0.26
C ALA A 288 6.95 24.93 1.78
N ALA A 289 6.23 25.91 2.35
CA ALA A 289 5.88 25.89 3.76
C ALA A 289 4.81 24.84 4.05
N GLU A 290 3.81 24.72 3.18
CA GLU A 290 2.79 23.69 3.24
C GLU A 290 3.40 22.29 3.10
N MET A 291 4.34 22.08 2.18
CA MET A 291 4.99 20.77 2.05
C MET A 291 5.83 20.39 3.28
N ARG A 292 6.35 21.36 4.04
CA ARG A 292 7.21 21.11 5.21
C ARG A 292 6.42 20.66 6.44
N SER A 293 5.28 21.31 6.71
CA SER A 293 4.52 21.08 7.96
C SER A 293 3.03 20.87 7.75
N GLY A 294 2.57 20.90 6.51
CA GLY A 294 1.18 20.72 6.16
C GLY A 294 0.73 19.28 6.33
N THR A 295 -0.59 19.15 6.44
CA THR A 295 -1.25 17.88 6.68
C THR A 295 -2.44 17.71 5.74
N VAL A 296 -2.80 16.46 5.48
CA VAL A 296 -3.98 16.08 4.71
C VAL A 296 -4.99 15.42 5.64
N ALA A 297 -6.18 16.00 5.71
CA ALA A 297 -7.30 15.41 6.44
C ALA A 297 -8.04 14.43 5.54
N VAL A 298 -8.19 13.18 5.98
CA VAL A 298 -8.91 12.13 5.26
C VAL A 298 -10.09 11.67 6.10
N SER A 299 -11.28 11.75 5.52
CA SER A 299 -12.52 11.26 6.11
C SER A 299 -13.23 10.31 5.15
N CYS A 300 -13.88 9.27 5.66
CA CYS A 300 -14.75 8.43 4.86
C CYS A 300 -16.14 8.31 5.47
N THR A 301 -17.12 8.12 4.58
CA THR A 301 -18.47 7.70 4.96
C THR A 301 -18.55 6.18 4.95
N ARG A 302 -19.68 5.63 5.40
CA ARG A 302 -19.94 4.20 5.25
C ARG A 302 -20.06 3.85 3.77
N ALA A 303 -19.62 2.65 3.41
CA ALA A 303 -19.87 2.11 2.07
C ALA A 303 -21.37 2.18 1.74
N VAL A 304 -21.68 2.68 0.55
CA VAL A 304 -23.05 2.83 0.06
C VAL A 304 -23.31 1.76 -1.00
N PRO A 305 -24.48 1.09 -0.99
CA PRO A 305 -24.82 0.13 -2.03
C PRO A 305 -24.80 0.81 -3.40
N MET A 306 -24.14 0.19 -4.37
CA MET A 306 -24.12 0.63 -5.75
C MET A 306 -24.72 -0.45 -6.63
N SER A 307 -25.49 -0.04 -7.63
CA SER A 307 -25.96 -0.96 -8.67
C SER A 307 -24.76 -1.60 -9.36
N ALA A 308 -24.84 -2.91 -9.62
CA ALA A 308 -23.81 -3.60 -10.39
C ALA A 308 -23.66 -2.92 -11.77
N ALA A 309 -22.50 -2.32 -12.00
CA ALA A 309 -22.13 -1.75 -13.29
C ALA A 309 -21.42 -2.81 -14.14
N ALA A 310 -21.43 -2.62 -15.47
CA ALA A 310 -20.62 -3.44 -16.36
C ALA A 310 -19.15 -3.35 -15.96
N VAL A 311 -18.48 -4.51 -15.86
CA VAL A 311 -17.05 -4.58 -15.52
C VAL A 311 -16.27 -4.08 -16.73
N SER A 312 -15.68 -2.88 -16.64
CA SER A 312 -14.71 -2.43 -17.63
C SER A 312 -13.38 -3.17 -17.43
N LEU A 313 -12.77 -3.61 -18.54
CA LEU A 313 -11.41 -4.13 -18.52
C LEU A 313 -10.45 -2.96 -18.23
N PHE A 314 -9.83 -2.96 -17.06
CA PHE A 314 -8.80 -1.98 -16.70
C PHE A 314 -7.42 -2.52 -17.05
N SER A 315 -6.56 -1.67 -17.64
CA SER A 315 -5.17 -2.03 -17.84
C SER A 315 -4.39 -1.92 -16.53
N LYS A 316 -3.85 -3.05 -16.06
CA LYS A 316 -2.98 -3.07 -14.89
C LYS A 316 -1.56 -2.79 -15.35
N HIS A 317 -0.96 -1.68 -14.88
CA HIS A 317 0.43 -1.33 -15.17
C HIS A 317 1.24 -1.37 -13.87
N ILE A 318 1.67 -2.57 -13.48
CA ILE A 318 2.47 -2.81 -12.27
C ILE A 318 3.69 -3.65 -12.65
N ASN A 319 4.89 -3.13 -12.38
CA ASN A 319 6.11 -3.86 -12.66
C ASN A 319 6.49 -4.69 -11.43
N ARG A 320 6.44 -6.02 -11.59
CA ARG A 320 6.67 -7.01 -10.52
C ARG A 320 8.01 -7.75 -10.68
N SER A 321 9.03 -7.03 -11.12
CA SER A 321 10.39 -7.53 -11.22
C SER A 321 11.05 -7.73 -9.86
N ARG A 322 12.05 -8.60 -9.83
CA ARG A 322 12.81 -8.90 -8.63
C ARG A 322 13.93 -7.87 -8.45
N SER A 323 13.58 -6.70 -7.91
CA SER A 323 14.59 -5.69 -7.54
C SER A 323 15.41 -6.09 -6.31
N ALA A 324 16.55 -5.42 -6.10
CA ALA A 324 17.37 -5.64 -4.91
C ALA A 324 16.59 -5.37 -3.61
N ALA A 325 15.75 -4.33 -3.59
CA ALA A 325 14.86 -4.04 -2.47
C ALA A 325 13.80 -5.12 -2.24
N ALA A 326 13.21 -5.68 -3.30
CA ALA A 326 12.24 -6.75 -3.16
C ALA A 326 12.86 -7.99 -2.50
N ALA A 327 14.06 -8.36 -2.96
CA ALA A 327 14.84 -9.44 -2.36
C ALA A 327 15.21 -9.13 -0.90
N ALA A 328 15.61 -7.89 -0.60
CA ALA A 328 15.94 -7.46 0.76
C ALA A 328 14.73 -7.56 1.70
N LEU A 329 13.56 -7.08 1.29
CA LEU A 329 12.32 -7.20 2.08
C LEU A 329 11.92 -8.66 2.27
N SER A 330 11.97 -9.48 1.22
CA SER A 330 11.66 -10.91 1.33
C SER A 330 12.59 -11.63 2.31
N ASN A 331 13.88 -11.28 2.33
CA ASN A 331 14.87 -11.89 3.21
C ASN A 331 14.80 -11.35 4.65
N ALA A 332 14.40 -10.09 4.85
CA ALA A 332 14.32 -9.48 6.18
C ALA A 332 13.35 -10.22 7.11
N ARG A 333 12.32 -10.87 6.55
CA ARG A 333 11.37 -11.73 7.29
C ARG A 333 12.04 -12.93 7.98
N TYR A 334 13.04 -13.53 7.35
CA TYR A 334 13.66 -14.76 7.84
C TYR A 334 14.87 -14.51 8.73
N ARG A 335 15.24 -13.25 8.98
CA ARG A 335 16.34 -12.92 9.89
C ARG A 335 15.85 -12.99 11.33
N PRO A 336 16.35 -13.93 12.15
CA PRO A 336 16.09 -13.88 13.58
C PRO A 336 16.86 -12.68 14.14
N GLY A 337 16.15 -11.66 14.66
CA GLY A 337 16.77 -10.56 15.41
C GLY A 337 16.59 -9.12 14.89
N GLY A 338 15.56 -8.82 14.08
CA GLY A 338 15.31 -7.46 13.61
C GLY A 338 14.41 -6.58 14.49
N MET A 339 13.67 -7.17 15.45
CA MET A 339 12.88 -6.43 16.44
C MET A 339 13.62 -6.45 17.77
N ASN A 340 13.68 -5.28 18.40
CA ASN A 340 14.26 -5.10 19.74
C ASN A 340 13.56 -6.10 20.70
N PRO A 341 14.27 -6.86 21.55
CA PRO A 341 13.65 -7.83 22.46
C PRO A 341 12.55 -7.23 23.36
N ALA A 342 12.58 -5.92 23.59
CA ALA A 342 11.53 -5.18 24.31
C ALA A 342 10.14 -5.28 23.64
N ASP A 343 10.06 -5.40 22.31
CA ASP A 343 8.77 -5.54 21.59
C ASP A 343 8.28 -7.00 21.55
N SER A 344 9.18 -7.97 21.76
CA SER A 344 8.83 -9.40 21.83
C SER A 344 8.18 -9.79 23.16
N LEU A 345 8.34 -8.97 24.21
CA LEU A 345 7.73 -9.17 25.53
C LEU A 345 6.20 -8.99 25.50
N PHE A 346 5.64 -8.29 24.52
CA PHE A 346 4.18 -8.18 24.32
C PHE A 346 3.55 -9.40 23.62
N ARG A 347 4.35 -10.44 23.27
CA ARG A 347 3.83 -11.67 22.65
C ARG A 347 3.63 -12.83 23.64
N LEU A 348 3.98 -12.67 24.92
CA LEU A 348 3.89 -13.72 25.95
C LEU A 348 3.05 -13.33 27.18
N LEU A 349 2.27 -12.26 27.09
CA LEU A 349 1.22 -11.88 28.05
C LEU A 349 -0.09 -11.66 27.30
#